data_AF-A0A956A0R9-F1
#
_entry.id   AF-A0A956A0R9-F1
#
_cell.length_a   1.000
_cell.length_b   1.000
_cell.length_c   1.000
_cell.angle_alpha   90.00
_cell.angle_beta   90.00
_cell.angle_gamma   90.00
#
_symmetry.space_group_name_H-M   'P 1'
#
loop_
_entity.id
_entity.type
_entity.pdbx_description
1 polymer ?
#
loop_
_entity_poly.entity_id
_entity_poly.type
_entity_poly.pdbx_seq_one_letter_code
_entity_poly.pdbx_strand_id
1 'polypeptide(L)'
;MRTEARHACALAALGALFAALVAWSAGRWTDPVIDFGFELYVPWRLTEGDVLYRDIAYRNGPFSPYANAAVFAALGVSVRSLVVANLAVLAAIVALLYALLARATSALGAFAGAAAVLCVCAFSQYGNVGNYDFATPYQHGQTHGLALGLGVVALCVRALRAP
;
A
#
# COMPACT_ATOMS: atom_id res chain seq x y z
N MET A 1 -8.93 5.14 29.84
CA MET A 1 -9.22 3.68 29.82
C MET A 1 -10.30 3.27 28.79
N ARG A 2 -11.59 3.67 28.92
CA ARG A 2 -12.64 3.19 27.97
C ARG A 2 -12.43 3.61 26.51
N THR A 3 -11.91 4.81 26.24
CA THR A 3 -11.67 5.30 24.88
C THR A 3 -10.48 4.60 24.21
N GLU A 4 -9.39 4.42 24.94
CA GLU A 4 -8.21 3.69 24.45
C GLU A 4 -8.53 2.22 24.16
N ALA A 5 -9.30 1.57 25.03
CA ALA A 5 -9.77 0.21 24.79
C ALA A 5 -10.59 0.10 23.50
N ARG A 6 -11.45 1.09 23.19
CA ARG A 6 -12.22 1.13 21.93
C ARG A 6 -11.32 1.26 20.71
N HIS A 7 -10.28 2.09 20.77
CA HIS A 7 -9.31 2.21 19.67
C HIS A 7 -8.48 0.94 19.48
N ALA A 8 -8.04 0.31 20.56
CA ALA A 8 -7.33 -0.97 20.51
C ALA A 8 -8.20 -2.07 19.88
N CYS A 9 -9.45 -2.21 20.32
CA CYS A 9 -10.40 -3.15 19.73
C CYS A 9 -10.66 -2.87 18.24
N ALA A 10 -10.83 -1.60 17.86
CA ALA A 10 -11.04 -1.21 16.47
C ALA A 10 -9.83 -1.53 15.58
N LEU A 11 -8.61 -1.25 16.05
CA LEU A 11 -7.38 -1.58 15.32
C LEU A 11 -7.17 -3.09 15.22
N ALA A 12 -7.46 -3.85 16.27
CA ALA A 12 -7.40 -5.32 16.24
C ALA A 12 -8.41 -5.90 15.24
N ALA A 13 -9.65 -5.40 15.24
CA ALA A 13 -10.67 -5.81 14.26
C ALA A 13 -10.25 -5.46 12.83
N LEU A 14 -9.64 -4.29 12.62
CA LEU A 14 -9.14 -3.86 11.32
C LEU A 14 -7.98 -4.74 10.83
N GLY A 15 -7.06 -5.10 11.74
CA GLY A 15 -5.97 -6.05 11.44
C GLY A 15 -6.49 -7.45 11.11
N ALA A 16 -7.50 -7.94 11.83
CA ALA A 16 -8.16 -9.21 11.53
C ALA A 16 -8.87 -9.19 10.17
N LEU A 17 -9.57 -8.09 9.86
CA LEU A 17 -10.21 -7.89 8.55
C LEU A 17 -9.17 -7.86 7.42
N PHE A 18 -8.08 -7.12 7.60
CA PHE A 18 -6.97 -7.08 6.65
C PHE A 18 -6.43 -8.49 6.38
N ALA A 19 -6.10 -9.25 7.44
CA ALA A 19 -5.58 -10.61 7.30
C ALA A 19 -6.57 -11.56 6.61
N ALA A 20 -7.86 -11.45 6.94
CA ALA A 20 -8.91 -12.22 6.31
C ALA A 20 -9.04 -11.91 4.81
N LEU A 21 -8.97 -10.63 4.42
CA LEU A 21 -9.03 -10.22 3.03
C LEU A 21 -7.79 -10.64 2.24
N VAL A 22 -6.59 -10.54 2.84
CA VAL A 22 -5.35 -11.08 2.26
C VAL A 22 -5.48 -12.58 2.01
N ALA A 23 -5.91 -13.34 3.02
CA ALA A 23 -6.08 -14.79 2.88
C ALA A 23 -7.16 -15.15 1.83
N TRP A 24 -8.27 -14.41 1.82
CA TRP A 24 -9.37 -14.64 0.89
C TRP A 24 -8.97 -14.39 -0.56
N SER A 25 -8.20 -13.33 -0.81
CA SER A 25 -7.83 -12.86 -2.15
C SER A 25 -6.50 -13.43 -2.68
N ALA A 26 -5.75 -14.15 -1.83
CA ALA A 26 -4.46 -14.75 -2.17
C ALA A 26 -4.51 -15.56 -3.47
N GLY A 27 -3.51 -15.36 -4.32
CA GLY A 27 -3.38 -16.03 -5.61
C GLY A 27 -4.24 -15.45 -6.73
N ARG A 28 -5.01 -14.38 -6.48
CA ARG A 28 -5.87 -13.73 -7.49
C ARG A 28 -5.48 -12.29 -7.82
N TRP A 29 -4.39 -11.79 -7.26
CA TRP A 29 -3.97 -10.38 -7.39
C TRP A 29 -3.34 -10.07 -8.75
N THR A 30 -2.46 -10.94 -9.23
CA THR A 30 -1.57 -10.57 -10.34
C THR A 30 -2.10 -11.07 -11.68
N ASP A 31 -2.24 -10.16 -12.63
CA ASP A 31 -2.10 -10.46 -14.05
C ASP A 31 -0.74 -9.93 -14.52
N PRO A 32 0.31 -10.78 -14.57
CA PRO A 32 1.66 -10.31 -14.91
C PRO A 32 1.81 -10.02 -16.40
N VAL A 33 0.88 -10.51 -17.24
CA VAL A 33 0.88 -10.29 -18.69
C VAL A 33 0.22 -8.95 -19.01
N ILE A 34 -0.79 -8.56 -18.24
CA ILE A 34 -1.53 -7.32 -18.43
C ILE A 34 -1.09 -6.26 -17.40
N ASP A 35 -0.32 -5.28 -17.90
CA ASP A 35 0.07 -4.02 -17.23
C ASP A 35 1.01 -4.12 -16.02
N PHE A 36 1.00 -5.21 -15.23
CA PHE A 36 1.87 -5.32 -14.05
C PHE A 36 3.32 -5.72 -14.39
N GLY A 37 3.55 -6.31 -15.57
CA GLY A 37 4.88 -6.78 -16.00
C GLY A 37 5.93 -5.66 -16.01
N PHE A 38 5.55 -4.42 -16.36
CA PHE A 38 6.46 -3.28 -16.36
C PHE A 38 6.91 -2.91 -14.93
N GLU A 39 6.00 -3.00 -13.97
CA GLU A 39 6.27 -2.72 -12.56
C GLU A 39 7.17 -3.78 -11.91
N LEU A 40 7.29 -4.97 -12.51
CA LEU A 40 8.30 -5.98 -12.16
C LEU A 40 9.62 -5.75 -12.90
N TYR A 41 9.54 -5.48 -14.20
CA TYR A 41 10.69 -5.40 -15.10
C TYR A 41 11.62 -4.24 -14.73
N VAL A 42 11.09 -3.03 -14.56
CA VAL A 42 11.90 -1.84 -14.30
C VAL A 42 12.75 -2.00 -13.03
N PRO A 43 12.18 -2.30 -11.84
CA PRO A 43 12.99 -2.48 -10.64
C PRO A 43 13.98 -3.65 -10.75
N TRP A 44 13.65 -4.72 -11.48
CA TRP A 44 14.61 -5.79 -11.75
C TRP A 44 15.80 -5.31 -12.58
N ARG A 45 15.57 -4.58 -13.67
CA ARG A 45 16.66 -3.99 -14.48
C ARG A 45 17.54 -3.06 -13.67
N LEU A 46 16.97 -2.27 -12.76
CA LEU A 46 17.75 -1.45 -11.83
C LEU A 46 18.66 -2.29 -10.92
N THR A 47 18.22 -3.49 -10.48
CA THR A 47 19.09 -4.40 -9.73
C THR A 47 20.21 -5.02 -10.56
N GLU A 48 20.05 -5.10 -11.88
CA GLU A 48 21.08 -5.55 -12.83
C GLU A 48 22.08 -4.42 -13.22
N GLY A 49 21.88 -3.20 -12.69
CA GLY A 49 22.78 -2.06 -12.91
C GLY A 49 22.35 -1.08 -14.00
N ASP A 50 21.16 -1.27 -14.60
CA ASP A 50 20.60 -0.25 -15.49
C ASP A 50 20.27 1.03 -14.72
N VAL A 51 20.38 2.16 -15.41
CA VAL A 51 20.05 3.49 -14.88
C VAL A 51 18.73 3.96 -15.49
N LEU A 52 17.80 4.33 -14.62
CA LEU A 52 16.49 4.84 -15.02
C LEU A 52 16.63 6.08 -15.93
N TYR A 53 15.78 6.20 -16.95
CA TYR A 53 15.78 7.25 -17.98
C TYR A 53 16.98 7.24 -18.95
N ARG A 54 18.10 6.60 -18.60
CA ARG A 54 19.25 6.41 -19.51
C ARG A 54 19.11 5.12 -20.30
N ASP A 55 18.98 3.99 -19.58
CA ASP A 55 18.95 2.65 -20.16
C ASP A 55 17.51 2.12 -20.27
N ILE A 56 16.61 2.64 -19.44
CA ILE A 56 15.20 2.26 -19.37
C ILE A 56 14.34 3.47 -19.70
N ALA A 57 13.51 3.36 -20.73
CA ALA A 57 12.50 4.36 -21.04
C ALA A 57 11.43 4.36 -19.93
N TYR A 58 11.38 5.42 -19.13
CA TYR A 58 10.45 5.56 -18.02
C TYR A 58 9.84 6.97 -18.01
N ARG A 59 8.56 7.09 -17.67
CA ARG A 59 7.80 8.35 -17.73
C ARG A 59 7.57 9.01 -16.37
N ASN A 60 7.40 8.19 -15.33
CA ASN A 60 6.99 8.67 -14.01
C ASN A 60 8.19 9.08 -13.16
N GLY A 61 7.94 9.60 -11.96
CA GLY A 61 9.01 9.93 -11.00
C GLY A 61 9.81 8.69 -10.54
N PRO A 62 11.07 8.86 -10.12
CA PRO A 62 12.00 7.74 -9.93
C PRO A 62 11.76 6.94 -8.65
N PHE A 63 11.03 7.49 -7.68
CA PHE A 63 10.94 6.92 -6.33
C PHE A 63 10.48 5.46 -6.32
N SER A 64 9.34 5.14 -6.94
CA SER A 64 8.75 3.80 -6.85
C SER A 64 9.63 2.71 -7.48
N PRO A 65 10.21 2.90 -8.69
CA PRO A 65 11.18 1.96 -9.23
C PRO A 65 12.36 1.67 -8.31
N TYR A 66 12.99 2.71 -7.73
CA TYR A 66 14.14 2.51 -6.86
C TYR A 66 13.77 1.90 -5.51
N ALA A 67 12.61 2.26 -4.94
CA ALA A 67 12.10 1.62 -3.72
C ALA A 67 11.86 0.12 -3.94
N ASN A 68 11.25 -0.25 -5.07
CA ASN A 68 11.02 -1.64 -5.43
C ASN A 68 12.32 -2.39 -5.76
N ALA A 69 13.30 -1.72 -6.38
CA ALA A 69 14.63 -2.30 -6.59
C ALA A 69 15.34 -2.61 -5.26
N ALA A 70 15.19 -1.75 -4.24
CA ALA A 70 15.69 -2.03 -2.90
C ALA A 70 14.98 -3.22 -2.23
N VAL A 71 13.67 -3.36 -2.44
CA VAL A 71 12.92 -4.56 -2.02
C VAL A 71 13.46 -5.82 -2.68
N PHE A 72 13.74 -5.79 -3.99
CA PHE A 72 14.35 -6.92 -4.69
C PHE A 72 15.76 -7.24 -4.21
N ALA A 73 16.58 -6.23 -3.92
CA ALA A 73 17.90 -6.44 -3.34
C ALA A 73 17.82 -7.12 -1.95
N ALA A 74 16.80 -6.80 -1.15
CA ALA A 74 16.64 -7.33 0.21
C ALA A 74 15.95 -8.70 0.27
N LEU A 75 14.91 -8.92 -0.54
CA LEU A 75 14.04 -10.10 -0.48
C LEU A 75 14.20 -11.06 -1.67
N GLY A 76 15.04 -10.70 -2.64
CA GLY A 76 15.19 -11.38 -3.92
C GLY A 76 14.17 -10.93 -4.98
N VAL A 77 14.50 -11.13 -6.26
CA VAL A 77 13.64 -10.78 -7.40
C VAL A 77 12.50 -11.79 -7.53
N SER A 78 11.30 -11.40 -7.11
CA SER A 78 10.08 -12.21 -7.31
C SER A 78 8.82 -11.38 -7.17
N VAL A 79 7.71 -11.80 -7.78
CA VAL A 79 6.39 -11.18 -7.57
C VAL A 79 6.03 -11.15 -6.09
N ARG A 80 6.31 -12.23 -5.38
CA ARG A 80 6.06 -12.36 -3.93
C ARG A 80 6.80 -11.30 -3.12
N SER A 81 8.03 -10.93 -3.51
CA SER A 81 8.80 -9.88 -2.83
C SER A 81 8.08 -8.54 -2.89
N LEU A 82 7.55 -8.16 -4.07
CA LEU A 82 6.75 -6.93 -4.20
C LEU A 82 5.41 -7.05 -3.47
N VAL A 83 4.72 -8.17 -3.57
CA VAL A 83 3.45 -8.39 -2.85
C VAL A 83 3.62 -8.17 -1.35
N VAL A 84 4.68 -8.72 -0.74
CA VAL A 84 4.96 -8.52 0.69
C VAL A 84 5.20 -7.04 1.01
N ALA A 85 6.00 -6.35 0.20
CA ALA A 85 6.25 -4.92 0.39
C ALA A 85 4.97 -4.07 0.22
N ASN A 86 4.16 -4.39 -0.80
CA ASN A 86 2.92 -3.71 -1.10
C ASN A 86 1.86 -3.90 -0.01
N LEU A 87 1.75 -5.10 0.56
CA LEU A 87 0.90 -5.36 1.72
C LEU A 87 1.36 -4.57 2.96
N ALA A 88 2.66 -4.41 3.15
CA ALA A 88 3.20 -3.57 4.22
C ALA A 88 2.88 -2.07 4.00
N VAL A 89 3.00 -1.58 2.76
CA VAL A 89 2.61 -0.22 2.37
C VAL A 89 1.11 -0.01 2.60
N LEU A 90 0.27 -0.95 2.18
CA LEU A 90 -1.18 -0.90 2.40
C LEU A 90 -1.52 -0.90 3.90
N ALA A 91 -0.86 -1.73 4.71
CA ALA A 91 -1.04 -1.72 6.16
C ALA A 91 -0.69 -0.34 6.77
N ALA A 92 0.38 0.30 6.29
CA ALA A 92 0.75 1.65 6.70
C ALA A 92 -0.30 2.70 6.28
N ILE A 93 -0.80 2.62 5.03
CA ILE A 93 -1.90 3.48 4.54
C ILE A 93 -3.12 3.36 5.45
N VAL A 94 -3.53 2.14 5.77
CA VAL A 94 -4.71 1.85 6.59
C VAL A 94 -4.53 2.36 8.02
N ALA A 95 -3.34 2.17 8.61
CA ALA A 95 -3.03 2.67 9.94
C ALA A 95 -3.03 4.21 10.00
N LEU A 96 -2.41 4.87 9.02
CA LEU A 96 -2.40 6.33 8.90
C LEU A 96 -3.82 6.88 8.69
N LEU A 97 -4.60 6.24 7.82
CA LEU A 97 -5.98 6.62 7.56
C LEU A 97 -6.84 6.50 8.83
N TYR A 98 -6.73 5.38 9.55
CA TYR A 98 -7.40 5.19 10.83
C TYR A 98 -7.00 6.29 11.82
N ALA A 99 -5.70 6.57 11.96
CA ALA A 99 -5.19 7.58 12.89
C ALA A 99 -5.71 8.99 12.55
N LEU A 100 -5.78 9.35 11.27
CA LEU A 100 -6.31 10.64 10.82
C LEU A 100 -7.83 10.74 11.04
N LEU A 101 -8.59 9.70 10.66
CA LEU A 101 -10.04 9.67 10.86
C LEU A 101 -10.44 9.66 12.33
N ALA A 102 -9.68 8.96 13.18
CA ALA A 102 -9.93 8.90 14.62
C ALA A 102 -9.79 10.27 15.30
N ARG A 103 -9.12 11.22 14.66
CA ARG A 103 -8.99 12.60 15.16
C ARG A 103 -10.17 13.49 14.77
N ALA A 104 -10.86 13.16 13.68
CA ALA A 104 -12.01 13.90 13.18
C ALA A 104 -13.35 13.29 13.61
N THR A 105 -13.35 12.03 14.06
CA THR A 105 -14.56 11.25 14.32
C THR A 105 -14.44 10.46 15.64
N SER A 106 -15.06 9.27 15.72
CA SER A 106 -14.95 8.33 16.83
C SER A 106 -14.16 7.08 16.42
N ALA A 107 -13.80 6.22 17.38
CA ALA A 107 -13.16 4.93 17.09
C ALA A 107 -13.96 4.08 16.07
N LEU A 108 -15.29 4.13 16.14
CA LEU A 108 -16.17 3.43 15.21
C LEU A 108 -16.21 4.11 13.84
N GLY A 109 -16.24 5.45 13.78
CA GLY A 109 -16.18 6.18 12.52
C GLY A 109 -14.87 5.96 11.76
N ALA A 110 -13.75 5.99 12.49
CA ALA A 110 -12.43 5.68 11.94
C ALA A 110 -12.32 4.24 11.45
N PHE A 111 -12.85 3.29 12.22
CA PHE A 111 -12.94 1.89 11.81
C PHE A 111 -13.76 1.75 10.53
N ALA A 112 -14.98 2.31 10.49
CA ALA A 112 -15.87 2.20 9.35
C ALA A 112 -15.24 2.78 8.07
N GLY A 113 -14.59 3.95 8.17
CA GLY A 113 -13.90 4.56 7.03
C GLY A 113 -12.71 3.73 6.53
N ALA A 114 -11.85 3.25 7.44
CA ALA A 114 -10.71 2.43 7.06
C ALA A 114 -11.12 1.04 6.54
N ALA A 115 -12.15 0.43 7.13
CA ALA A 115 -12.71 -0.83 6.68
C ALA A 115 -13.38 -0.71 5.30
N ALA A 116 -14.04 0.40 5.01
CA ALA A 116 -14.59 0.67 3.68
C ALA A 116 -13.49 0.70 2.61
N VAL A 117 -12.36 1.36 2.89
CA VAL A 117 -11.20 1.36 1.98
C VAL A 117 -10.65 -0.06 1.77
N LEU A 118 -10.55 -0.86 2.84
CA LEU A 118 -10.11 -2.24 2.72
C LEU A 118 -11.04 -3.10 1.86
N CYS A 119 -12.34 -3.04 2.13
CA CYS A 119 -13.32 -3.90 1.48
C CYS A 119 -13.57 -3.50 0.02
N VAL A 120 -13.52 -2.20 -0.30
CA VAL A 120 -13.89 -1.67 -1.62
C VAL A 120 -12.69 -1.41 -2.52
N CYS A 121 -11.58 -0.91 -1.96
CA CYS A 121 -10.45 -0.45 -2.76
C CYS A 121 -9.25 -1.39 -2.69
N ALA A 122 -8.94 -1.94 -1.51
CA ALA A 122 -7.63 -2.57 -1.28
C ALA A 122 -7.45 -3.92 -1.99
N PHE A 123 -8.52 -4.70 -2.08
CA PHE A 123 -8.54 -6.04 -2.68
C PHE A 123 -9.66 -6.14 -3.74
N SER A 124 -9.76 -5.13 -4.60
CA SER A 124 -10.82 -5.05 -5.60
C SER A 124 -10.76 -6.26 -6.54
N GLN A 125 -11.81 -7.07 -6.55
CA GLN A 125 -12.00 -8.20 -7.46
C GLN A 125 -13.31 -8.07 -8.25
N TYR A 126 -13.68 -6.84 -8.60
CA TYR A 126 -14.97 -6.52 -9.22
C TYR A 126 -14.96 -6.57 -10.75
N GLY A 127 -13.78 -6.73 -11.36
CA GLY A 127 -13.60 -6.82 -12.81
C GLY A 127 -12.88 -8.11 -13.22
N ASN A 128 -12.69 -8.28 -14.52
CA ASN A 128 -12.01 -9.45 -15.10
C ASN A 128 -10.47 -9.37 -15.07
N VAL A 129 -9.90 -8.31 -14.49
CA VAL A 129 -8.46 -8.07 -14.42
C VAL A 129 -8.06 -7.84 -12.97
N GLY A 130 -7.04 -8.55 -12.49
CA GLY A 130 -6.60 -8.53 -11.09
C GLY A 130 -5.76 -7.31 -10.68
N ASN A 131 -5.38 -6.45 -11.60
CA ASN A 131 -4.38 -5.38 -11.39
C ASN A 131 -4.93 -4.08 -10.77
N TYR A 132 -6.19 -4.04 -10.33
CA TYR A 132 -6.80 -2.90 -9.62
C TYR A 132 -6.86 -3.10 -8.10
N ASP A 133 -5.85 -3.75 -7.54
CA ASP A 133 -5.70 -3.91 -6.10
C ASP A 133 -4.37 -3.31 -5.59
N PHE A 134 -4.16 -3.36 -4.29
CA PHE A 134 -2.95 -2.80 -3.67
C PHE A 134 -1.82 -3.83 -3.55
N ALA A 135 -2.07 -5.13 -3.74
CA ALA A 135 -1.05 -6.17 -3.64
C ALA A 135 -0.19 -6.23 -4.91
N THR A 136 -0.81 -6.07 -6.08
CA THR A 136 -0.15 -5.90 -7.38
C THR A 136 -0.80 -4.75 -8.16
N PRO A 137 -0.52 -3.50 -7.75
CA PRO A 137 -1.18 -2.34 -8.32
C PRO A 137 -0.75 -2.09 -9.75
N TYR A 138 -1.66 -1.58 -10.57
CA TYR A 138 -1.39 -1.11 -11.92
C TYR A 138 -0.12 -0.22 -11.98
N GLN A 139 0.06 0.68 -11.01
CA GLN A 139 1.26 1.50 -10.87
C GLN A 139 1.63 1.74 -9.40
N HIS A 140 2.87 1.41 -9.00
CA HIS A 140 3.35 1.66 -7.64
C HIS A 140 3.49 3.16 -7.31
N GLY A 141 3.53 4.04 -8.32
CA GLY A 141 3.53 5.49 -8.11
C GLY A 141 2.32 5.98 -7.30
N GLN A 142 1.14 5.40 -7.55
CA GLN A 142 -0.11 5.82 -6.90
C GLN A 142 -0.17 5.32 -5.45
N THR A 143 0.22 4.07 -5.20
CA THR A 143 0.20 3.48 -3.85
C THR A 143 1.23 4.12 -2.94
N HIS A 144 2.47 4.29 -3.41
CA HIS A 144 3.51 5.00 -2.66
C HIS A 144 3.16 6.48 -2.46
N GLY A 145 2.62 7.14 -3.49
CA GLY A 145 2.17 8.52 -3.40
C GLY A 145 1.09 8.73 -2.34
N LEU A 146 0.10 7.83 -2.26
CA LEU A 146 -0.93 7.85 -1.21
C LEU A 146 -0.32 7.66 0.18
N ALA A 147 0.55 6.67 0.37
CA ALA A 147 1.21 6.42 1.64
C ALA A 147 2.01 7.64 2.14
N LEU A 148 2.84 8.21 1.25
CA LEU A 148 3.64 9.40 1.57
C LEU A 148 2.75 10.62 1.81
N GLY A 149 1.71 10.82 1.01
CA GLY A 149 0.75 11.93 1.18
C GLY A 149 0.04 11.88 2.54
N LEU A 150 -0.48 10.71 2.93
CA LEU A 150 -1.07 10.51 4.26
C LEU A 150 -0.04 10.74 5.38
N GLY A 151 1.20 10.28 5.17
CA GLY A 151 2.31 10.52 6.09
C GLY A 151 2.59 12.01 6.29
N VAL A 152 2.66 12.78 5.20
CA VAL A 152 2.83 14.25 5.24
C VAL A 152 1.69 14.91 5.99
N VAL A 153 0.43 14.53 5.72
CA VAL A 153 -0.73 15.07 6.45
C VAL A 153 -0.62 14.76 7.94
N ALA A 154 -0.26 13.53 8.32
CA ALA A 154 -0.08 13.15 9.71
C ALA A 154 1.04 13.96 10.40
N LEU A 155 2.14 14.21 9.71
CA LEU A 155 3.25 15.04 10.19
C LEU A 155 2.83 16.51 10.37
N CYS A 156 2.14 17.11 9.41
CA CYS A 156 1.62 18.48 9.51
C CYS A 156 0.65 18.61 10.70
N VAL A 157 -0.25 17.64 10.85
CA VAL A 157 -1.21 17.59 11.97
C VAL A 157 -0.52 17.44 13.33
N ARG A 158 0.65 16.78 13.39
CA ARG A 158 1.50 16.72 14.58
C ARG A 158 2.22 18.05 14.82
N ALA A 159 2.79 18.66 13.78
CA ALA A 159 3.53 19.92 13.86
C ALA A 159 2.64 21.08 14.33
N LEU A 160 1.40 21.17 13.84
CA LEU A 160 0.42 22.17 14.29
C LEU A 160 0.00 22.04 15.76
N ARG A 161 0.42 20.97 16.44
CA ARG A 161 0.17 20.74 17.87
C ARG A 161 1.45 20.72 18.71
N ALA A 162 2.60 20.94 18.09
CA ALA A 162 3.83 21.16 18.84
C ALA A 162 3.71 22.51 19.58
N PRO A 163 4.10 22.59 20.86
CA PRO A 163 4.06 23.82 21.65
C PRO A 163 5.01 24.90 21.11
#